data_AF-A0A7R8D748-F1
#
_entry.id   AF-A0A7R8D748-F1
#
_cell.length_a   1.000
_cell.length_b   1.000
_cell.length_c   1.000
_cell.angle_alpha   90.00
_cell.angle_beta   90.00
_cell.angle_gamma   90.00
#
_symmetry.space_group_name_H-M   'P 1'
#
loop_
_entity.id
_entity.type
_entity.pdbx_description
1 polymer ?
#
loop_
_entity_poly.entity_id
_entity_poly.type
_entity_poly.pdbx_seq_one_letter_code
_entity_poly.pdbx_strand_id
1 'polypeptide(L)'
;MKFLLLVFFFTFVSANSVDKDSSKCAFCKKTIATVFEMLQNEENQQNIIDKLEKGCKQLETELPFLAEPCYDLLENVVKPQLGEAVENFPTPEEACHIINYC
;
A
#
# COMPACT_ATOMS: atom_id res chain seq x y z
N MET A 1 -22.91 34.88 -5.39
CA MET A 1 -23.70 33.62 -5.47
C MET A 1 -22.86 32.33 -5.49
N LYS A 2 -21.51 32.38 -5.58
CA LYS A 2 -20.64 31.18 -5.49
C LYS A 2 -20.26 30.79 -4.04
N PHE A 3 -20.24 31.76 -3.12
CA PHE A 3 -19.90 31.53 -1.70
C PHE A 3 -21.00 30.82 -0.89
N LEU A 4 -22.28 30.96 -1.30
CA LEU A 4 -23.40 30.28 -0.63
C LEU A 4 -23.43 28.77 -0.88
N LEU A 5 -22.85 28.30 -1.98
CA LEU A 5 -22.75 26.87 -2.29
C LEU A 5 -21.66 26.16 -1.47
N LEU A 6 -20.65 26.88 -0.99
CA LEU A 6 -19.59 26.32 -0.14
C LEU A 6 -20.03 26.14 1.31
N VAL A 7 -21.01 26.92 1.79
CA VAL A 7 -21.54 26.79 3.15
C VAL A 7 -22.54 25.62 3.25
N PHE A 8 -23.29 25.33 2.19
CA PHE A 8 -24.25 24.21 2.18
C PHE A 8 -23.58 22.82 2.19
N PHE A 9 -22.35 22.70 1.69
CA PHE A 9 -21.58 21.45 1.83
C PHE A 9 -21.09 21.22 3.28
N PHE A 10 -21.11 22.24 4.13
CA PHE A 10 -20.59 22.18 5.51
C PHE A 10 -21.66 22.03 6.60
N THR A 11 -22.97 22.05 6.28
CA THR A 11 -24.03 22.13 7.31
C THR A 11 -25.00 20.94 7.36
N PHE A 12 -24.56 19.71 7.11
CA PHE A 12 -25.21 18.51 7.69
C PHE A 12 -24.18 17.46 8.10
N VAL A 13 -23.14 17.87 8.84
CA VAL A 13 -22.55 16.91 9.79
C VAL A 13 -23.50 16.89 10.98
N SER A 14 -24.43 15.94 10.96
CA SER A 14 -25.02 15.46 12.21
C SER A 14 -23.86 14.93 13.03
N ALA A 15 -23.72 15.41 14.27
CA ALA A 15 -22.80 14.86 15.24
C ALA A 15 -23.25 13.44 15.60
N ASN A 16 -23.02 12.48 14.69
CA ASN A 16 -22.74 11.13 15.13
C ASN A 16 -21.41 11.24 15.85
N SER A 17 -21.37 10.89 17.13
CA SER A 17 -20.12 10.58 17.80
C SER A 17 -19.40 9.58 16.91
N VAL A 18 -18.44 10.07 16.10
CA VAL A 18 -17.58 9.23 15.31
C VAL A 18 -16.81 8.43 16.35
N ASP A 19 -17.24 7.19 16.53
CA ASP A 19 -16.57 6.27 17.43
C ASP A 19 -15.13 6.22 16.93
N LYS A 20 -14.16 6.58 17.78
CA LYS A 20 -12.76 6.70 17.33
C LYS A 20 -12.29 5.41 16.67
N ASP A 21 -12.78 4.29 17.16
CA ASP A 21 -12.50 2.96 16.64
C ASP A 21 -13.14 2.75 15.25
N SER A 22 -14.35 3.25 15.01
CA SER A 22 -14.97 3.26 13.67
C SER A 22 -14.19 4.12 12.65
N SER A 23 -13.63 5.26 13.08
CA SER A 23 -12.84 6.13 12.18
C SER A 23 -11.46 5.57 11.85
N LYS A 24 -10.80 4.91 12.82
CA LYS A 24 -9.52 4.22 12.60
C LYS A 24 -9.69 3.04 11.65
N CYS A 25 -10.73 2.26 11.85
CA CYS A 25 -11.05 1.13 10.98
C CYS A 25 -11.36 1.61 9.56
N ALA A 26 -12.17 2.66 9.39
CA ALA A 26 -12.44 3.24 8.08
C ALA A 26 -11.18 3.78 7.38
N PHE A 27 -10.29 4.47 8.13
CA PHE A 27 -9.01 4.94 7.61
C PHE A 27 -8.13 3.78 7.16
N CYS A 28 -7.94 2.77 8.02
CA CYS A 28 -7.14 1.60 7.70
C CYS A 28 -7.65 0.91 6.43
N LYS A 29 -8.95 0.64 6.35
CA LYS A 29 -9.54 -0.04 5.18
C LYS A 29 -9.31 0.73 3.89
N LYS A 30 -9.45 2.06 3.95
CA LYS A 30 -9.17 2.91 2.78
C LYS A 30 -7.70 2.85 2.39
N THR A 31 -6.79 2.94 3.35
CA THR A 31 -5.35 2.88 3.09
C THR A 31 -4.95 1.52 2.50
N ILE A 32 -5.42 0.42 3.08
CA ILE A 32 -5.13 -0.93 2.59
C ILE A 32 -5.67 -1.13 1.17
N ALA A 33 -6.92 -0.72 0.91
CA ALA A 33 -7.50 -0.78 -0.43
C ALA A 33 -6.67 -0.01 -1.46
N THR A 34 -6.24 1.22 -1.13
CA THR A 34 -5.39 2.02 -2.03
C THR A 34 -4.03 1.36 -2.28
N VAL A 35 -3.37 0.82 -1.25
CA VAL A 35 -2.11 0.09 -1.43
C VAL A 35 -2.31 -1.12 -2.34
N PHE A 36 -3.39 -1.86 -2.14
CA PHE A 36 -3.69 -3.04 -2.94
C PHE A 36 -3.98 -2.70 -4.41
N GLU A 37 -4.77 -1.65 -4.68
CA GLU A 37 -4.99 -1.14 -6.04
C GLU A 37 -3.69 -0.71 -6.72
N MET A 38 -2.78 -0.07 -5.97
CA MET A 38 -1.46 0.28 -6.49
C MET A 38 -0.64 -0.95 -6.85
N LEU A 39 -0.69 -2.01 -6.04
CA LEU A 39 0.04 -3.26 -6.29
C LEU A 39 -0.54 -4.09 -7.44
N GLN A 40 -1.84 -3.99 -7.75
CA GLN A 40 -2.45 -4.63 -8.92
C GLN A 40 -2.01 -4.02 -10.25
N ASN A 41 -1.52 -2.79 -10.24
CA ASN A 41 -1.09 -2.10 -11.45
C ASN A 41 0.30 -2.58 -11.87
N GLU A 42 0.41 -3.17 -13.07
CA GLU A 42 1.67 -3.72 -13.61
C GLU A 42 2.80 -2.67 -13.70
N GLU A 43 2.48 -1.40 -14.01
CA GLU A 43 3.47 -0.32 -14.04
C GLU A 43 4.04 -0.05 -12.65
N ASN A 44 3.19 -0.05 -11.62
CA ASN A 44 3.64 0.10 -10.23
C ASN A 44 4.47 -1.10 -9.77
N GLN A 45 4.10 -2.32 -10.16
CA GLN A 45 4.91 -3.51 -9.88
C GLN A 45 6.29 -3.38 -10.52
N GLN A 46 6.36 -3.01 -11.80
CA GLN A 46 7.62 -2.81 -12.48
C GLN A 46 8.45 -1.70 -11.83
N ASN A 47 7.83 -0.59 -11.42
CA ASN A 47 8.49 0.49 -10.70
C ASN A 47 9.11 0.03 -9.35
N ILE A 48 8.49 -0.94 -8.66
CA ILE A 48 9.06 -1.55 -7.45
C ILE A 48 10.29 -2.38 -7.82
N ILE A 49 10.17 -3.24 -8.84
CA ILE A 49 11.27 -4.07 -9.33
C ILE A 49 12.47 -3.21 -9.74
N ASP A 50 12.26 -2.16 -10.55
CA ASP A 50 13.32 -1.27 -11.02
C ASP A 50 14.07 -0.59 -9.87
N LYS A 51 13.36 -0.25 -8.78
CA LYS A 51 13.99 0.32 -7.58
C LYS A 51 14.83 -0.70 -6.84
N LEU A 52 14.36 -1.94 -6.75
CA LEU A 52 15.12 -3.04 -6.13
C LEU A 52 16.35 -3.40 -6.96
N GLU A 53 16.24 -3.44 -8.29
CA GLU A 53 17.38 -3.66 -9.20
C GLU A 53 18.44 -2.57 -9.04
N LYS A 54 18.04 -1.29 -8.93
CA LYS A 54 18.97 -0.19 -8.62
C LYS A 54 19.67 -0.39 -7.28
N GLY A 55 18.96 -0.91 -6.27
CA GLY A 55 19.54 -1.28 -4.98
C GLY A 55 20.59 -2.39 -5.12
N CYS A 56 20.29 -3.47 -5.84
CA CYS A 56 21.25 -4.54 -6.10
C CYS A 56 22.48 -4.04 -6.87
N LYS A 57 22.29 -3.17 -7.86
CA LYS A 57 23.39 -2.54 -8.60
C LYS A 57 24.27 -1.66 -7.70
N GLN A 58 23.69 -0.97 -6.73
CA GLN A 58 24.47 -0.19 -5.76
C GLN A 58 25.34 -1.11 -4.89
N LEU A 59 24.83 -2.29 -4.51
CA LEU A 59 25.59 -3.28 -3.75
C LEU A 59 26.80 -3.83 -4.51
N GLU A 60 26.78 -3.88 -5.85
CA GLU A 60 27.97 -4.25 -6.63
C GLU A 60 29.19 -3.36 -6.33
N THR A 61 28.95 -2.10 -5.95
CA THR A 61 30.00 -1.14 -5.60
C THR A 61 30.30 -1.14 -4.10
N GLU A 62 29.27 -1.17 -3.25
CA GLU A 62 29.43 -0.99 -1.80
C GLU A 62 29.74 -2.29 -1.06
N LEU A 63 29.08 -3.39 -1.44
CA LEU A 63 29.15 -4.69 -0.79
C LEU A 63 29.08 -5.82 -1.85
N PRO A 64 30.14 -6.00 -2.68
CA PRO A 64 30.07 -6.84 -3.88
C PRO A 64 29.63 -8.30 -3.61
N PHE A 65 29.93 -8.82 -2.42
CA PHE A 65 29.54 -10.17 -1.99
C PHE A 65 28.02 -10.35 -1.78
N LEU A 66 27.24 -9.26 -1.74
CA LEU A 66 25.77 -9.28 -1.64
C LEU A 66 25.07 -9.05 -2.98
N ALA A 67 25.79 -8.67 -4.04
CA ALA A 67 25.16 -8.35 -5.32
C ALA A 67 24.41 -9.55 -5.90
N GLU A 68 25.07 -10.71 -6.02
CA GLU A 68 24.44 -11.94 -6.51
C GLU A 68 23.28 -12.42 -5.61
N PRO A 69 23.43 -12.53 -4.27
CA PRO A 69 22.29 -12.83 -3.39
C PRO A 69 21.12 -11.85 -3.50
N CYS A 70 21.38 -10.57 -3.79
CA CYS A 70 20.34 -9.57 -3.99
C CYS A 70 19.53 -9.85 -5.25
N TYR A 71 20.19 -10.12 -6.38
CA TYR A 71 19.51 -10.48 -7.62
C TYR A 71 18.79 -11.83 -7.49
N ASP A 72 19.39 -12.81 -6.82
CA ASP A 72 18.74 -14.10 -6.55
C ASP A 72 17.45 -13.92 -5.74
N LEU A 73 17.49 -13.11 -4.67
CA LEU A 73 16.31 -12.75 -3.90
C LEU A 73 15.26 -12.05 -4.77
N LEU A 74 15.68 -11.12 -5.65
CA LEU A 74 14.76 -10.39 -6.51
C LEU A 74 14.06 -11.29 -7.52
N GLU A 75 14.81 -12.13 -8.23
CA GLU A 75 14.29 -13.01 -9.30
C GLU A 75 13.48 -14.18 -8.74
N ASN A 76 13.97 -14.82 -7.68
CA ASN A 76 13.42 -16.10 -7.21
C ASN A 76 12.46 -15.97 -6.04
N VAL A 77 12.40 -14.81 -5.38
CA VAL A 77 11.49 -14.57 -4.24
C VAL A 77 10.59 -13.39 -4.50
N VAL A 78 11.15 -12.18 -4.71
CA VAL A 78 10.35 -10.95 -4.75
C VAL A 78 9.44 -10.90 -5.97
N LYS A 79 9.95 -11.16 -7.19
CA LYS A 79 9.13 -11.13 -8.41
C LYS A 79 7.95 -12.14 -8.35
N PRO A 80 8.17 -13.42 -7.99
CA PRO A 80 7.06 -14.37 -7.80
C PRO A 80 6.07 -13.95 -6.71
N GLN A 81 6.59 -13.51 -5.55
CA GLN A 81 5.74 -13.13 -4.42
C GLN A 81 4.99 -11.83 -4.66
N LEU A 82 5.51 -10.89 -5.45
CA LEU A 82 4.79 -9.67 -5.78
C LEU A 82 3.54 -9.98 -6.61
N GLY A 83 3.62 -10.97 -7.52
CA GLY A 83 2.47 -11.48 -8.24
C GLY A 83 1.49 -12.22 -7.33
N GLU A 84 1.99 -13.16 -6.52
CA GLU A 84 1.14 -13.96 -5.61
C GLU A 84 0.50 -13.11 -4.50
N ALA A 85 1.22 -12.13 -3.97
CA ALA A 85 0.72 -11.23 -2.93
C ALA A 85 -0.45 -10.39 -3.43
N VAL A 86 -0.60 -10.18 -4.73
CA VAL A 86 -1.78 -9.54 -5.31
C VAL A 86 -2.98 -10.49 -5.32
N GLU A 87 -2.77 -11.78 -5.57
CA GLU A 87 -3.85 -12.77 -5.62
C GLU A 87 -4.36 -13.16 -4.23
N ASN A 88 -3.45 -13.29 -3.27
CA ASN A 88 -3.73 -13.80 -1.93
C ASN A 88 -3.80 -12.71 -0.85
N PHE A 89 -3.87 -11.44 -1.25
CA PHE A 89 -3.93 -10.34 -0.28
C PHE A 89 -5.22 -10.42 0.55
N PRO A 90 -5.16 -10.33 1.89
CA PRO A 90 -6.35 -10.26 2.72
C PRO A 90 -7.24 -9.10 2.30
N THR A 91 -8.55 -9.25 2.43
CA THR A 91 -9.45 -8.11 2.19
C THR A 91 -9.08 -6.94 3.12
N PRO A 92 -9.36 -5.68 2.75
CA PRO A 92 -9.07 -4.54 3.62
C PRO A 92 -9.67 -4.66 5.03
N GLU A 93 -10.83 -5.31 5.17
CA GLU A 93 -11.43 -5.62 6.46
C GLU A 93 -10.54 -6.59 7.26
N GLU A 94 -10.19 -7.74 6.70
CA GLU A 94 -9.35 -8.75 7.36
C GLU A 94 -7.97 -8.21 7.74
N ALA A 95 -7.30 -7.49 6.82
CA ALA A 95 -6.00 -6.88 7.08
C ALA A 95 -6.04 -5.91 8.27
N CYS A 96 -7.11 -5.12 8.38
CA CYS A 96 -7.25 -4.15 9.46
C CYS A 96 -7.58 -4.80 10.82
N HIS A 97 -8.29 -5.93 10.84
CA HIS A 97 -8.46 -6.75 12.06
C HIS A 97 -7.15 -7.40 12.50
N ILE A 98 -6.35 -7.93 11.56
CA ILE A 98 -5.05 -8.56 11.88
C ILE A 98 -4.12 -7.58 12.63
N ILE A 99 -4.16 -6.30 12.28
CA ILE A 99 -3.31 -5.27 12.91
C ILE A 99 -4.01 -4.49 14.04
N ASN A 100 -5.21 -4.92 14.47
CA ASN A 100 -6.03 -4.27 15.50
C ASN A 100 -6.34 -2.78 15.23
N TYR A 101 -6.54 -2.43 13.95
CA TYR A 101 -7.06 -1.12 13.53
C TYR A 101 -8.57 -1.14 13.27
N CYS A 102 -9.11 -2.34 13.10
CA CYS A 102 -10.46 -2.78 13.42
C CYS A 102 -10.30 -3.87 14.50
#